data_AF-A0AAD7ZPK7-F1
#
_entry.id   AF-A0AAD7ZPK7-F1
#
_cell.length_a   1.000
_cell.length_b   1.000
_cell.length_c   1.000
_cell.angle_alpha   90.00
_cell.angle_beta   90.00
_cell.angle_gamma   90.00
#
_symmetry.space_group_name_H-M   'P 1'
#
loop_
_entity.id
_entity.type
_entity.pdbx_description
1 polymer ?
#
loop_
_entity_poly.entity_id
_entity_poly.type
_entity_poly.pdbx_seq_one_letter_code
_entity_poly.pdbx_strand_id
1 'polypeptide(L)'
;SPLMELCSKSCYSSNPVIAAKAVQVMTRIVCYCCLQLLPLSCSLYFSPQVVGTVESLFLLVTCDPEKEHAYELKVCLHCAVSLCQVHRDLCPRFVDLIGTRLMGTSGSCSVQLCEALGAIGGLQAGALLSLLPDILDKLRELKRVQEPTPEQVHTKVMLCTLVFQTMAGYDWSIEAKRAVEGVIDKTYLWANYRIARSAARYGHHSIAASILSQLREQVSSEHFHFWLVSLEELSRGEAELLDFSKQPSLVQRLSQAVAHYSKAVAALKAASTPLQSLQFQSEYTRLRAEFLQCLAQLVHTCHSLCTAPPPAVASAIAETTRDNLQRYGHITNQLRKCVKEFRSCGELYWKLYQSAFDADPASLANIQILQQMCVLMAHSVERIAQANYQDEVSLEFSYQQPNLETQHLIRCCQEANSVVQQLTRNEDPKTITHQHIDCLMRQVEILAECSLCLPRYFFQVLQSTSVKELQIFFFNFSDYIYLQLAISPQPRVVGESISVQSGSHLAVKVEGVIQHGKRPGLFRHVSGVVVTVSSQLQARSSHNNHDSKIGGDGGSVLTQTVAPHRDFFTAQFLLAFPTGGQYLLIVEASVVDEKSNVWRTGPRTSLTVKSHEEGGKTCLY
;
A
#
# COMPACT_ATOMS: atom_id res chain seq x y z
N SER A 1 -0.66 -22.50 -36.71
CA SER A 1 -1.50 -21.31 -36.99
C SER A 1 -0.84 -20.49 -38.09
N PRO A 2 -1.56 -20.12 -39.17
CA PRO A 2 -1.02 -19.29 -40.25
C PRO A 2 -0.45 -17.95 -39.78
N LEU A 3 -1.01 -17.39 -38.70
CA LEU A 3 -0.49 -16.16 -38.08
C LEU A 3 0.92 -16.36 -37.51
N MET A 4 1.17 -17.48 -36.81
CA MET A 4 2.50 -17.79 -36.26
C MET A 4 3.54 -18.01 -37.35
N GLU A 5 3.14 -18.58 -38.49
CA GLU A 5 4.02 -18.78 -39.64
C GLU A 5 4.34 -17.46 -40.37
N LEU A 6 3.36 -16.56 -40.48
CA LEU A 6 3.60 -15.21 -40.99
C LEU A 6 4.57 -14.46 -40.07
N CYS A 7 4.32 -14.46 -38.77
CA CYS A 7 5.19 -13.78 -37.82
C CYS A 7 6.60 -14.37 -37.81
N SER A 8 6.76 -15.70 -37.83
CA SER A 8 8.10 -16.32 -37.83
C SER A 8 8.94 -15.94 -39.04
N LYS A 9 8.32 -15.74 -40.21
CA LYS A 9 8.99 -15.21 -41.41
C LYS A 9 9.26 -13.70 -41.30
N SER A 10 8.31 -12.94 -40.76
CA SER A 10 8.41 -11.48 -40.66
C SER A 10 9.35 -10.97 -39.55
N CYS A 11 9.64 -11.76 -38.53
CA CYS A 11 10.56 -11.39 -37.44
C CYS A 11 12.01 -11.14 -37.90
N TYR A 12 12.40 -11.68 -39.05
CA TYR A 12 13.72 -11.50 -39.65
C TYR A 12 13.70 -10.55 -40.85
N SER A 13 12.65 -9.74 -40.99
CA SER A 13 12.57 -8.73 -42.05
C SER A 13 13.68 -7.71 -41.92
N SER A 14 14.23 -7.26 -43.05
CA SER A 14 15.18 -6.14 -43.09
C SER A 14 14.56 -4.81 -42.67
N ASN A 15 13.23 -4.70 -42.66
CA ASN A 15 12.53 -3.54 -42.13
C ASN A 15 12.30 -3.71 -40.62
N PRO A 16 12.93 -2.89 -39.76
CA PRO A 16 12.86 -3.04 -38.32
C PRO A 16 11.45 -2.83 -37.76
N VAL A 17 10.61 -2.02 -38.42
CA VAL A 17 9.20 -1.82 -38.03
C VAL A 17 8.39 -3.11 -38.21
N ILE A 18 8.61 -3.82 -39.33
CA ILE A 18 7.90 -5.07 -39.63
C ILE A 18 8.37 -6.16 -38.65
N ALA A 19 9.68 -6.25 -38.43
CA ALA A 19 10.25 -7.17 -37.45
C ALA A 19 9.71 -6.91 -36.03
N ALA A 20 9.69 -5.65 -35.59
CA ALA A 20 9.17 -5.27 -34.27
C ALA A 20 7.70 -5.65 -34.07
N LYS A 21 6.83 -5.42 -35.06
CA LYS A 21 5.42 -5.82 -35.00
C LYS A 21 5.26 -7.34 -34.95
N ALA A 22 6.02 -8.07 -35.76
CA ALA A 22 5.97 -9.53 -35.78
C ALA A 22 6.42 -10.14 -34.44
N VAL A 23 7.54 -9.65 -33.89
CA VAL A 23 8.05 -10.04 -32.57
C VAL A 23 7.01 -9.74 -31.48
N GLN A 24 6.42 -8.54 -31.49
CA GLN A 24 5.40 -8.16 -30.53
C GLN A 24 4.19 -9.09 -30.54
N VAL A 25 3.69 -9.47 -31.72
CA VAL A 25 2.56 -10.41 -31.84
C VAL A 25 2.94 -11.79 -31.31
N MET A 26 4.12 -12.32 -31.66
CA MET A 26 4.59 -13.62 -31.16
C MET A 26 4.74 -13.62 -29.63
N THR A 27 5.38 -12.61 -29.06
CA THR A 27 5.55 -12.49 -27.61
C THR A 27 4.21 -12.44 -26.90
N ARG A 28 3.23 -11.68 -27.42
CA ARG A 28 1.88 -11.61 -26.83
C ARG A 28 1.15 -12.94 -26.85
N ILE A 29 1.25 -13.69 -27.95
CA ILE A 29 0.64 -15.02 -28.06
C ILE A 29 1.23 -15.95 -27.00
N VAL A 30 2.57 -16.00 -26.87
CA VAL A 30 3.24 -16.84 -25.86
C VAL A 30 2.84 -16.44 -24.44
N CYS A 31 2.87 -15.13 -24.14
CA CYS A 31 2.50 -14.64 -22.81
C CYS A 31 1.05 -14.97 -22.47
N TYR A 32 0.12 -14.80 -23.43
CA TYR A 32 -1.29 -15.14 -23.24
C TYR A 32 -1.49 -16.63 -22.97
N CYS A 33 -0.85 -17.50 -23.76
CA CYS A 33 -0.93 -18.95 -23.56
C CYS A 33 -0.42 -19.36 -22.17
N CYS A 34 0.73 -18.84 -21.74
CA CYS A 34 1.27 -19.17 -20.41
C CYS A 34 0.43 -18.63 -19.25
N LEU A 35 -0.23 -17.48 -19.40
CA LEU A 35 -1.07 -16.89 -18.35
C LEU A 35 -2.45 -17.55 -18.23
N GLN A 36 -3.02 -18.05 -19.33
CA GLN A 36 -4.40 -18.58 -19.37
C GLN A 36 -4.50 -20.11 -19.29
N LEU A 37 -3.44 -20.88 -19.65
CA LEU A 37 -3.52 -22.35 -19.79
C LEU A 37 -2.87 -23.17 -18.65
N LEU A 38 -2.78 -22.63 -17.42
CA LEU A 38 -2.11 -23.22 -16.25
C LEU A 38 -0.56 -23.33 -16.34
N PRO A 39 0.19 -23.18 -15.24
CA PRO A 39 1.67 -23.12 -15.23
C PRO A 39 2.38 -24.36 -15.81
N LEU A 40 1.76 -25.54 -15.66
CA LEU A 40 2.30 -26.83 -16.13
C LEU A 40 2.38 -26.93 -17.67
N SER A 41 1.66 -26.08 -18.41
CA SER A 41 1.69 -26.05 -19.87
C SER A 41 2.62 -24.98 -20.45
N CYS A 42 3.15 -24.06 -19.62
CA CYS A 42 4.01 -22.99 -20.12
C CYS A 42 5.33 -23.55 -20.68
N SER A 43 5.89 -24.62 -20.10
CA SER A 43 7.06 -25.31 -20.65
C SER A 43 6.80 -26.00 -22.01
N LEU A 44 5.55 -26.38 -22.29
CA LEU A 44 5.13 -27.01 -23.55
C LEU A 44 4.92 -26.00 -24.69
N TYR A 45 4.52 -24.76 -24.38
CA TYR A 45 4.27 -23.70 -25.37
C TYR A 45 5.41 -22.69 -25.49
N PHE A 46 6.34 -22.67 -24.53
CA PHE A 46 7.50 -21.79 -24.57
C PHE A 46 8.52 -22.29 -25.61
N SER A 47 8.55 -21.63 -26.77
CA SER A 47 9.54 -21.91 -27.81
C SER A 47 10.77 -21.00 -27.64
N PRO A 48 12.00 -21.56 -27.56
CA PRO A 48 13.24 -20.77 -27.51
C PRO A 48 13.42 -19.89 -28.76
N GLN A 49 12.69 -20.18 -29.85
CA GLN A 49 12.66 -19.37 -31.05
C GLN A 49 12.20 -17.94 -30.78
N VAL A 50 11.21 -17.74 -29.89
CA VAL A 50 10.68 -16.39 -29.59
C VAL A 50 11.74 -15.54 -28.89
N VAL A 51 12.50 -16.14 -27.97
CA VAL A 51 13.66 -15.46 -27.33
C VAL A 51 14.66 -15.03 -28.38
N GLY A 52 15.05 -15.95 -29.28
CA GLY A 52 15.99 -15.64 -30.37
C GLY A 52 15.50 -14.53 -31.32
N THR A 53 14.18 -14.43 -31.58
CA THR A 53 13.63 -13.32 -32.38
C THR A 53 13.71 -11.97 -31.68
N VAL A 54 13.52 -11.91 -30.36
CA VAL A 54 13.68 -10.68 -29.57
C VAL A 54 15.15 -10.26 -29.56
N GLU A 55 16.08 -11.19 -29.36
CA GLU A 55 17.52 -10.89 -29.40
C GLU A 55 17.97 -10.41 -30.78
N SER A 56 17.48 -11.03 -31.85
CA SER A 56 17.80 -10.64 -33.21
C SER A 56 17.31 -9.22 -33.51
N LEU A 57 16.09 -8.88 -33.09
CA LEU A 57 15.57 -7.52 -33.20
C LEU A 57 16.39 -6.54 -32.35
N PHE A 58 16.76 -6.91 -31.13
CA PHE A 58 17.57 -6.08 -30.24
C PHE A 58 18.93 -5.74 -30.87
N LEU A 59 19.61 -6.72 -31.45
CA LEU A 59 20.86 -6.49 -32.17
C LEU A 59 20.64 -5.58 -33.38
N LEU A 60 19.62 -5.85 -34.21
CA LEU A 60 19.31 -5.04 -35.38
C LEU A 60 19.11 -3.55 -35.03
N VAL A 61 18.36 -3.26 -33.96
CA VAL A 61 18.01 -1.87 -33.57
C VAL A 61 19.09 -1.17 -32.74
N THR A 62 20.07 -1.90 -32.22
CA THR A 62 21.16 -1.32 -31.41
C THR A 62 22.53 -1.31 -32.11
N CYS A 63 22.68 -1.99 -33.25
CA CYS A 63 23.95 -2.06 -34.01
C CYS A 63 24.25 -0.81 -34.85
N ASP A 64 23.24 -0.05 -35.30
CA ASP A 64 23.43 1.14 -36.13
C ASP A 64 23.28 2.42 -35.27
N PRO A 65 24.40 3.09 -34.89
CA PRO A 65 24.34 4.31 -34.08
C PRO A 65 23.86 5.54 -34.86
N GLU A 66 23.78 5.48 -36.20
CA GLU A 66 23.37 6.62 -37.04
C GLU A 66 21.85 6.69 -37.22
N LYS A 67 21.13 5.59 -36.94
CA LYS A 67 19.66 5.52 -37.05
C LYS A 67 19.01 5.34 -35.68
N GLU A 68 18.24 6.33 -35.27
CA GLU A 68 17.43 6.22 -34.05
C GLU A 68 16.21 5.31 -34.27
N HIS A 69 16.32 4.05 -33.84
CA HIS A 69 15.23 3.08 -33.81
C HIS A 69 14.46 3.10 -32.47
N ALA A 70 14.10 4.29 -31.99
CA ALA A 70 13.57 4.47 -30.63
C ALA A 70 12.24 3.74 -30.38
N TYR A 71 11.38 3.63 -31.41
CA TYR A 71 10.11 2.91 -31.31
C TYR A 71 10.34 1.40 -31.25
N GLU A 72 11.16 0.87 -32.15
CA GLU A 72 11.43 -0.56 -32.27
C GLU A 72 12.21 -1.09 -31.07
N LEU A 73 13.18 -0.30 -30.57
CA LEU A 73 13.89 -0.61 -29.33
C LEU A 73 12.91 -0.69 -28.15
N LYS A 74 11.98 0.27 -28.02
CA LYS A 74 10.96 0.23 -26.96
C LYS A 74 10.05 -0.99 -27.06
N VAL A 75 9.63 -1.37 -28.28
CA VAL A 75 8.84 -2.58 -28.51
C VAL A 75 9.64 -3.83 -28.12
N CYS A 76 10.90 -3.90 -28.56
CA CYS A 76 11.80 -5.00 -28.26
C CYS A 76 12.03 -5.20 -26.75
N LEU A 77 12.35 -4.11 -26.04
CA LEU A 77 12.57 -4.12 -24.60
C LEU A 77 11.30 -4.50 -23.83
N HIS A 78 10.14 -4.00 -24.24
CA HIS A 78 8.87 -4.43 -23.65
C HIS A 78 8.64 -5.93 -23.86
N CYS A 79 8.96 -6.48 -25.04
CA CYS A 79 8.81 -7.91 -25.29
C CYS A 79 9.73 -8.74 -24.39
N ALA A 80 11.00 -8.32 -24.22
CA ALA A 80 11.93 -8.96 -23.29
C ALA A 80 11.39 -8.96 -21.85
N VAL A 81 10.92 -7.80 -21.36
CA VAL A 81 10.33 -7.68 -20.02
C VAL A 81 9.11 -8.59 -19.84
N SER A 82 8.19 -8.62 -20.83
CA SER A 82 6.99 -9.47 -20.77
C SER A 82 7.33 -10.96 -20.75
N LEU A 83 8.35 -11.39 -21.49
CA LEU A 83 8.83 -12.77 -21.43
C LEU A 83 9.42 -13.10 -20.05
N CYS A 84 10.21 -12.20 -19.45
CA CYS A 84 10.76 -12.38 -18.10
C CYS A 84 9.68 -12.42 -17.02
N GLN A 85 8.58 -11.68 -17.18
CA GLN A 85 7.44 -11.72 -16.24
C GLN A 85 6.80 -13.10 -16.19
N VAL A 86 6.68 -13.76 -17.34
CA VAL A 86 6.08 -15.09 -17.47
C VAL A 86 7.09 -16.20 -17.14
N HIS A 87 8.36 -16.05 -17.52
CA HIS A 87 9.42 -17.04 -17.37
C HIS A 87 10.69 -16.41 -16.78
N ARG A 88 10.83 -16.47 -15.45
CA ARG A 88 11.90 -15.76 -14.71
C ARG A 88 13.32 -16.24 -15.03
N ASP A 89 13.51 -17.48 -15.50
CA ASP A 89 14.84 -17.99 -15.86
C ASP A 89 15.48 -17.27 -17.06
N LEU A 90 14.71 -16.46 -17.80
CA LEU A 90 15.23 -15.63 -18.89
C LEU A 90 15.89 -14.34 -18.39
N CYS A 91 15.69 -13.96 -17.13
CA CYS A 91 16.21 -12.72 -16.57
C CYS A 91 17.74 -12.59 -16.76
N PRO A 92 18.58 -13.57 -16.39
CA PRO A 92 20.04 -13.43 -16.57
C PRO A 92 20.43 -13.18 -18.03
N ARG A 93 19.83 -13.93 -18.96
CA ARG A 93 20.11 -13.83 -20.40
C ARG A 93 19.82 -12.42 -20.95
N PHE A 94 18.66 -11.85 -20.61
CA PHE A 94 18.32 -10.50 -21.06
C PHE A 94 19.07 -9.41 -20.29
N VAL A 95 19.41 -9.63 -19.01
CA VAL A 95 20.24 -8.71 -18.23
C VAL A 95 21.63 -8.59 -18.83
N ASP A 96 22.27 -9.70 -19.19
CA ASP A 96 23.59 -9.69 -19.81
C ASP A 96 23.57 -9.00 -21.18
N LEU A 97 22.56 -9.30 -22.01
CA LEU A 97 22.38 -8.70 -23.33
C LEU A 97 22.19 -7.17 -23.27
N ILE A 98 21.26 -6.72 -22.42
CA ILE A 98 20.92 -5.30 -22.28
C ILE A 98 22.06 -4.56 -21.56
N GLY A 99 22.62 -5.16 -20.52
CA GLY A 99 23.71 -4.60 -19.71
C GLY A 99 24.98 -4.36 -20.54
N THR A 100 25.38 -5.33 -21.37
CA THR A 100 26.53 -5.17 -22.26
C THR A 100 26.39 -3.97 -23.20
N ARG A 101 25.18 -3.72 -23.74
CA ARG A 101 24.92 -2.55 -24.60
C ARG A 101 24.83 -1.25 -23.82
N LEU A 102 24.33 -1.26 -22.58
CA LEU A 102 24.25 -0.07 -21.74
C LEU A 102 25.63 0.55 -21.49
N MET A 103 26.65 -0.28 -21.31
CA MET A 103 28.01 0.21 -21.04
C MET A 103 28.60 1.01 -22.20
N GLY A 104 28.33 0.60 -23.44
CA GLY A 104 28.82 1.24 -24.66
C GLY A 104 27.96 2.38 -25.20
N THR A 105 26.80 2.69 -24.60
CA THR A 105 25.84 3.67 -25.13
C THR A 105 25.69 4.89 -24.22
N SER A 106 25.16 5.99 -24.80
CA SER A 106 24.85 7.24 -24.12
C SER A 106 23.53 7.82 -24.63
N GLY A 107 23.00 8.85 -23.96
CA GLY A 107 21.78 9.54 -24.38
C GLY A 107 20.48 8.76 -24.16
N SER A 108 19.47 9.02 -24.98
CA SER A 108 18.12 8.45 -24.92
C SER A 108 18.08 6.91 -24.88
N CYS A 109 18.95 6.24 -25.63
CA CYS A 109 19.09 4.78 -25.63
C CYS A 109 19.47 4.25 -24.23
N SER A 110 20.42 4.91 -23.55
CA SER A 110 20.83 4.50 -22.20
C SER A 110 19.67 4.55 -21.20
N VAL A 111 18.76 5.51 -21.35
CA VAL A 111 17.56 5.63 -20.52
C VAL A 111 16.62 4.44 -20.74
N GLN A 112 16.32 4.12 -22.00
CA GLN A 112 15.44 2.99 -22.34
C GLN A 112 16.01 1.65 -21.86
N LEU A 113 17.31 1.43 -22.01
CA LEU A 113 18.00 0.24 -21.50
C LEU A 113 17.93 0.17 -19.97
N CYS A 114 18.15 1.28 -19.27
CA CYS A 114 18.00 1.34 -17.81
C CYS A 114 16.57 1.07 -17.35
N GLU A 115 15.55 1.58 -18.07
CA GLU A 115 14.14 1.31 -17.76
C GLU A 115 13.81 -0.18 -17.90
N ALA A 116 14.32 -0.83 -18.94
CA ALA A 116 14.14 -2.27 -19.15
C ALA A 116 14.85 -3.11 -18.10
N LEU A 117 16.11 -2.80 -17.78
CA LEU A 117 16.84 -3.44 -16.67
C LEU A 117 16.12 -3.22 -15.34
N GLY A 118 15.58 -2.03 -15.10
CA GLY A 118 14.83 -1.73 -13.89
C GLY A 118 13.52 -2.52 -13.79
N ALA A 119 12.86 -2.77 -14.93
CA ALA A 119 11.68 -3.63 -14.99
C ALA A 119 12.02 -5.09 -14.73
N ILE A 120 13.12 -5.62 -15.31
CA ILE A 120 13.57 -7.01 -15.09
C ILE A 120 14.10 -7.19 -13.66
N GLY A 121 14.92 -6.26 -13.17
CA GLY A 121 15.44 -6.26 -11.80
C GLY A 121 14.36 -6.16 -10.74
N GLY A 122 13.22 -5.56 -11.07
CA GLY A 122 12.04 -5.52 -10.20
C GLY A 122 11.29 -6.87 -10.07
N LEU A 123 11.63 -7.89 -10.88
CA LEU A 123 10.94 -9.19 -10.86
C LEU A 123 11.51 -10.16 -9.83
N GLN A 124 12.80 -10.10 -9.53
CA GLN A 124 13.47 -11.05 -8.63
C GLN A 124 14.70 -10.43 -7.97
N ALA A 125 14.85 -10.69 -6.67
CA ALA A 125 16.04 -10.30 -5.92
C ALA A 125 17.31 -10.91 -6.54
N GLY A 126 18.35 -10.07 -6.69
CA GLY A 126 19.63 -10.50 -7.23
C GLY A 126 19.70 -10.65 -8.75
N ALA A 127 18.63 -10.36 -9.50
CA ALA A 127 18.62 -10.49 -10.96
C ALA A 127 19.67 -9.63 -11.69
N LEU A 128 20.12 -8.54 -11.06
CA LEU A 128 21.10 -7.59 -11.59
C LEU A 128 22.49 -7.72 -10.94
N LEU A 129 22.74 -8.75 -10.13
CA LEU A 129 24.01 -8.90 -9.40
C LEU A 129 25.22 -9.01 -10.32
N SER A 130 25.10 -9.73 -11.45
CA SER A 130 26.19 -9.89 -12.42
C SER A 130 26.64 -8.55 -13.01
N LEU A 131 25.71 -7.61 -13.17
CA LEU A 131 25.92 -6.30 -13.78
C LEU A 131 26.34 -5.22 -12.76
N LEU A 132 26.39 -5.53 -11.46
CA LEU A 132 26.69 -4.53 -10.42
C LEU A 132 28.03 -3.83 -10.65
N PRO A 133 29.16 -4.52 -10.94
CA PRO A 133 30.44 -3.86 -11.17
C PRO A 133 30.38 -2.84 -12.32
N ASP A 134 29.76 -3.25 -13.43
CA ASP A 134 29.58 -2.42 -14.63
C ASP A 134 28.72 -1.18 -14.33
N ILE A 135 27.62 -1.34 -13.59
CA ILE A 135 26.77 -0.22 -13.15
C ILE A 135 27.58 0.78 -12.31
N LEU A 136 28.41 0.29 -11.39
CA LEU A 136 29.24 1.14 -10.54
C LEU A 136 30.31 1.88 -11.35
N ASP A 137 30.91 1.24 -12.34
CA ASP A 137 31.88 1.87 -13.24
C ASP A 137 31.21 2.98 -14.08
N LYS A 138 30.03 2.71 -14.65
CA LYS A 138 29.28 3.72 -15.40
C LYS A 138 28.86 4.91 -14.54
N LEU A 139 28.47 4.68 -13.29
CA LEU A 139 28.19 5.75 -12.33
C LEU A 139 29.43 6.60 -12.05
N ARG A 140 30.61 5.98 -11.90
CA ARG A 140 31.88 6.69 -11.70
C ARG A 140 32.26 7.51 -12.92
N GLU A 141 32.03 7.01 -14.13
CA GLU A 141 32.22 7.78 -15.38
C GLU A 141 31.31 9.01 -15.41
N LEU A 142 30.01 8.82 -15.17
CA LEU A 142 29.03 9.91 -15.17
C LEU A 142 29.27 10.94 -14.06
N LYS A 143 29.89 10.54 -12.94
CA LYS A 143 30.33 11.46 -11.88
C LYS A 143 31.44 12.43 -12.34
N ARG A 144 32.28 12.02 -13.30
CA ARG A 144 33.38 12.86 -13.81
C ARG A 144 32.90 13.96 -14.74
N VAL A 145 31.71 13.82 -15.33
CA VAL A 145 31.10 14.83 -16.19
C VAL A 145 30.73 16.07 -15.36
N GLN A 146 31.27 17.24 -15.73
CA GLN A 146 31.05 18.50 -15.02
C GLN A 146 29.66 19.08 -15.28
N GLU A 147 29.22 19.10 -16.53
CA GLU A 147 27.90 19.60 -16.94
C GLU A 147 27.10 18.47 -17.60
N PRO A 148 26.37 17.66 -16.81
CA PRO A 148 25.62 16.54 -17.36
C PRO A 148 24.37 17.02 -18.10
N THR A 149 24.09 16.42 -19.26
CA THR A 149 22.83 16.65 -19.98
C THR A 149 21.63 16.15 -19.17
N PRO A 150 20.39 16.63 -19.42
CA PRO A 150 19.19 16.14 -18.74
C PRO A 150 19.04 14.61 -18.81
N GLU A 151 19.39 14.02 -19.95
CA GLU A 151 19.39 12.57 -20.16
C GLU A 151 20.45 11.88 -19.30
N GLN A 152 21.68 12.40 -19.25
CA GLN A 152 22.73 11.85 -18.38
C GLN A 152 22.35 11.92 -16.90
N VAL A 153 21.68 12.99 -16.46
CA VAL A 153 21.14 13.05 -15.10
C VAL A 153 20.05 12.03 -14.89
N HIS A 154 19.16 11.85 -15.86
CA HIS A 154 18.14 10.80 -15.78
C HIS A 154 18.77 9.40 -15.69
N THR A 155 19.79 9.12 -16.50
CA THR A 155 20.56 7.87 -16.45
C THR A 155 21.24 7.69 -15.09
N LYS A 156 21.84 8.73 -14.49
CA LYS A 156 22.37 8.67 -13.11
C LYS A 156 21.31 8.20 -12.11
N VAL A 157 20.11 8.81 -12.14
CA VAL A 157 19.00 8.45 -11.24
C VAL A 157 18.57 7.00 -11.46
N MET A 158 18.50 6.56 -12.71
CA MET A 158 18.10 5.19 -13.05
C MET A 158 19.16 4.17 -12.61
N LEU A 159 20.45 4.43 -12.84
CA LEU A 159 21.54 3.58 -12.38
C LEU A 159 21.57 3.46 -10.84
N CYS A 160 21.37 4.55 -10.10
CA CYS A 160 21.20 4.47 -8.65
C CYS A 160 19.99 3.60 -8.27
N THR A 161 18.90 3.70 -9.02
CA THR A 161 17.71 2.86 -8.82
C THR A 161 18.02 1.38 -9.07
N LEU A 162 18.83 1.05 -10.08
CA LEU A 162 19.30 -0.32 -10.32
C LEU A 162 20.16 -0.83 -9.16
N VAL A 163 21.09 -0.01 -8.66
CA VAL A 163 21.90 -0.37 -7.46
C VAL A 163 20.97 -0.68 -6.28
N PHE A 164 19.97 0.15 -6.01
CA PHE A 164 19.01 -0.11 -4.93
C PHE A 164 18.21 -1.41 -5.13
N GLN A 165 17.84 -1.75 -6.36
CA GLN A 165 17.20 -3.04 -6.66
C GLN A 165 18.15 -4.21 -6.44
N THR A 166 19.39 -4.10 -6.91
CA THR A 166 20.40 -5.15 -6.76
C THR A 166 20.72 -5.43 -5.30
N MET A 167 20.83 -4.36 -4.50
CA MET A 167 21.15 -4.46 -3.06
C MET A 167 19.93 -4.77 -2.19
N ALA A 168 18.73 -4.89 -2.76
CA ALA A 168 17.54 -5.22 -1.98
C ALA A 168 17.67 -6.63 -1.37
N GLY A 169 17.79 -6.70 -0.04
CA GLY A 169 18.02 -7.96 0.69
C GLY A 169 19.49 -8.41 0.76
N TYR A 170 20.44 -7.54 0.39
CA TYR A 170 21.89 -7.79 0.50
C TYR A 170 22.59 -6.68 1.29
N ASP A 171 23.73 -7.02 1.88
CA ASP A 171 24.56 -6.05 2.59
C ASP A 171 25.30 -5.11 1.62
N TRP A 172 25.36 -3.83 1.97
CA TRP A 172 26.03 -2.82 1.16
C TRP A 172 27.55 -3.02 1.12
N SER A 173 28.10 -3.11 -0.08
CA SER A 173 29.55 -2.96 -0.26
C SER A 173 29.98 -1.50 -0.09
N ILE A 174 31.19 -1.30 0.43
CA ILE A 174 31.77 0.05 0.60
C ILE A 174 31.85 0.78 -0.74
N GLU A 175 32.15 0.04 -1.82
CA GLU A 175 32.26 0.57 -3.18
C GLU A 175 30.91 1.06 -3.71
N ALA A 176 29.85 0.28 -3.53
CA ALA A 176 28.49 0.66 -3.94
C ALA A 176 28.01 1.91 -3.19
N LYS A 177 28.25 1.95 -1.87
CA LYS A 177 27.89 3.11 -1.04
C LYS A 177 28.61 4.39 -1.50
N ARG A 178 29.94 4.33 -1.68
CA ARG A 178 30.74 5.47 -2.16
C ARG A 178 30.36 5.92 -3.56
N ALA A 179 29.98 5.00 -4.45
CA ALA A 179 29.56 5.34 -5.81
C ALA A 179 28.25 6.15 -5.79
N VAL A 180 27.27 5.73 -4.99
CA VAL A 180 25.99 6.43 -4.83
C VAL A 180 26.19 7.80 -4.17
N GLU A 181 26.90 7.85 -3.03
CA GLU A 181 27.24 9.11 -2.33
C GLU A 181 27.94 10.10 -3.26
N GLY A 182 28.92 9.63 -4.04
CA GLY A 182 29.67 10.46 -4.96
C GLY A 182 28.85 11.06 -6.11
N VAL A 183 27.70 10.48 -6.46
CA VAL A 183 26.81 11.00 -7.51
C VAL A 183 25.88 12.08 -6.93
N ILE A 184 25.48 11.96 -5.67
CA ILE A 184 24.55 12.87 -5.00
C ILE A 184 25.15 14.28 -4.87
N ASP A 185 26.44 14.40 -4.57
CA ASP A 185 27.13 15.69 -4.37
C ASP A 185 27.14 16.60 -5.61
N LYS A 186 27.02 16.02 -6.81
CA LYS A 186 27.16 16.73 -8.10
C LYS A 186 25.87 16.76 -8.92
N THR A 187 24.72 16.54 -8.29
CA THR A 187 23.43 16.50 -9.00
C THR A 187 22.45 17.51 -8.40
N TYR A 188 21.53 18.02 -9.22
CA TYR A 188 20.52 18.99 -8.77
C TYR A 188 19.50 18.37 -7.80
N LEU A 189 18.84 19.22 -7.01
CA LEU A 189 17.98 18.83 -5.88
C LEU A 189 16.86 17.85 -6.24
N TRP A 190 16.15 18.07 -7.36
CA TRP A 190 15.09 17.18 -7.81
C TRP A 190 15.59 15.77 -8.20
N ALA A 191 16.81 15.63 -8.72
CA ALA A 191 17.38 14.31 -8.99
C ALA A 191 17.77 13.61 -7.69
N ASN A 192 18.35 14.34 -6.73
CA ASN A 192 18.62 13.81 -5.38
C ASN A 192 17.33 13.36 -4.68
N TYR A 193 16.24 14.12 -4.81
CA TYR A 193 14.92 13.71 -4.33
C TYR A 193 14.44 12.40 -4.99
N ARG A 194 14.59 12.26 -6.32
CA ARG A 194 14.23 11.03 -7.03
C ARG A 194 15.08 9.83 -6.57
N ILE A 195 16.37 10.04 -6.31
CA ILE A 195 17.28 9.00 -5.78
C ILE A 195 16.84 8.60 -4.37
N ALA A 196 16.58 9.56 -3.47
CA ALA A 196 16.09 9.30 -2.12
C ALA A 196 14.75 8.53 -2.13
N ARG A 197 13.84 8.92 -3.02
CA ARG A 197 12.58 8.21 -3.24
C ARG A 197 12.81 6.77 -3.68
N SER A 198 13.71 6.53 -4.64
CA SER A 198 14.06 5.17 -5.07
C SER A 198 14.70 4.35 -3.94
N ALA A 199 15.55 4.97 -3.11
CA ALA A 199 16.15 4.31 -1.95
C ALA A 199 15.07 3.85 -0.96
N ALA A 200 14.16 4.74 -0.56
CA ALA A 200 13.07 4.41 0.36
C ALA A 200 12.07 3.39 -0.23
N ARG A 201 11.86 3.41 -1.55
CA ARG A 201 11.01 2.44 -2.26
C ARG A 201 11.55 1.00 -2.18
N TYR A 202 12.87 0.82 -2.16
CA TYR A 202 13.53 -0.49 -2.04
C TYR A 202 14.08 -0.78 -0.64
N GLY A 203 13.65 -0.03 0.38
CA GLY A 203 13.98 -0.30 1.79
C GLY A 203 15.36 0.20 2.26
N HIS A 204 16.06 1.01 1.47
CA HIS A 204 17.38 1.57 1.80
C HIS A 204 17.25 2.89 2.58
N HIS A 205 16.65 2.81 3.76
CA HIS A 205 16.22 3.99 4.52
C HIS A 205 17.37 4.82 5.10
N SER A 206 18.51 4.21 5.44
CA SER A 206 19.68 4.95 5.93
C SER A 206 20.22 5.93 4.88
N ILE A 207 20.29 5.49 3.62
CA ILE A 207 20.70 6.33 2.48
C ILE A 207 19.62 7.39 2.19
N ALA A 208 18.35 7.00 2.20
CA ALA A 208 17.25 7.93 1.97
C ALA A 208 17.25 9.08 3.01
N ALA A 209 17.37 8.75 4.30
CA ALA A 209 17.42 9.73 5.38
C ALA A 209 18.59 10.72 5.22
N SER A 210 19.78 10.22 4.84
CA SER A 210 20.95 11.07 4.57
C SER A 210 20.67 12.11 3.48
N ILE A 211 20.13 11.67 2.33
CA ILE A 211 19.83 12.57 1.21
C ILE A 211 18.73 13.57 1.59
N LEU A 212 17.66 13.11 2.24
CA LEU A 212 16.52 13.95 2.61
C LEU A 212 16.91 15.04 3.63
N SER A 213 17.80 14.72 4.56
CA SER A 213 18.29 15.69 5.55
C SER A 213 19.04 16.86 4.92
N GLN A 214 19.78 16.60 3.82
CA GLN A 214 20.45 17.65 3.05
C GLN A 214 19.48 18.46 2.21
N LEU A 215 18.44 17.82 1.67
CA LEU A 215 17.46 18.45 0.80
C LEU A 215 16.53 19.39 1.55
N ARG A 216 16.09 19.04 2.77
CA ARG A 216 15.07 19.82 3.49
C ARG A 216 15.50 21.26 3.80
N GLU A 217 16.80 21.52 3.92
CA GLU A 217 17.37 22.84 4.20
C GLU A 217 17.46 23.72 2.93
N GLN A 218 17.22 23.15 1.76
CA GLN A 218 17.43 23.81 0.45
C GLN A 218 16.11 24.06 -0.31
N VAL A 219 14.97 23.84 0.33
CA VAL A 219 13.65 23.98 -0.28
C VAL A 219 13.00 25.30 0.11
N SER A 220 12.43 25.99 -0.88
CA SER A 220 11.82 27.31 -0.70
C SER A 220 10.36 27.31 -0.22
N SER A 221 9.68 26.16 -0.25
CA SER A 221 8.28 26.01 0.18
C SER A 221 8.20 25.30 1.52
N GLU A 222 7.44 25.88 2.46
CA GLU A 222 7.18 25.29 3.77
C GLU A 222 6.49 23.93 3.68
N HIS A 223 5.51 23.76 2.79
CA HIS A 223 4.83 22.48 2.59
C HIS A 223 5.80 21.40 2.10
N PHE A 224 6.70 21.74 1.17
CA PHE A 224 7.72 20.80 0.71
C PHE A 224 8.81 20.56 1.75
N HIS A 225 9.14 21.55 2.59
CA HIS A 225 10.03 21.34 3.74
C HIS A 225 9.44 20.30 4.69
N PHE A 226 8.19 20.46 5.12
CA PHE A 226 7.53 19.48 6.00
C PHE A 226 7.32 18.12 5.35
N TRP A 227 7.07 18.08 4.03
CA TRP A 227 7.07 16.83 3.28
C TRP A 227 8.43 16.12 3.36
N LEU A 228 9.53 16.81 3.13
CA LEU A 228 10.88 16.22 3.23
C LEU A 228 11.23 15.81 4.66
N VAL A 229 10.88 16.62 5.67
CA VAL A 229 11.02 16.26 7.09
C VAL A 229 10.26 14.97 7.39
N SER A 230 9.04 14.81 6.87
CA SER A 230 8.27 13.60 7.09
C SER A 230 8.93 12.35 6.50
N LEU A 231 9.48 12.46 5.28
CA LEU A 231 10.19 11.36 4.62
C LEU A 231 11.49 11.02 5.37
N GLU A 232 12.23 12.03 5.82
CA GLU A 232 13.46 11.84 6.59
C GLU A 232 13.19 11.14 7.91
N GLU A 233 12.20 11.60 8.68
CA GLU A 233 11.84 10.99 9.96
C GLU A 233 11.32 9.57 9.78
N LEU A 234 10.52 9.30 8.74
CA LEU A 234 10.09 7.94 8.39
C LEU A 234 11.31 7.04 8.11
N SER A 235 12.21 7.48 7.25
CA SER A 235 13.42 6.71 6.93
C SER A 235 14.37 6.55 8.12
N ARG A 236 14.46 7.53 9.03
CA ARG A 236 15.21 7.36 10.29
C ARG A 236 14.58 6.30 11.18
N GLY A 237 13.26 6.31 11.34
CA GLY A 237 12.55 5.31 12.13
C GLY A 237 12.82 3.89 11.63
N GLU A 238 12.73 3.67 10.31
CA GLU A 238 13.04 2.36 9.71
C GLU A 238 14.53 2.01 9.75
N ALA A 239 15.44 2.98 9.66
CA ALA A 239 16.87 2.73 9.80
C ALA A 239 17.26 2.33 11.24
N GLU A 240 16.64 2.92 12.26
CA GLU A 240 16.89 2.57 13.67
C GLU A 240 16.37 1.15 13.99
N LEU A 241 15.32 0.69 13.30
CA LEU A 241 14.89 -0.70 13.36
C LEU A 241 15.92 -1.68 12.78
N LEU A 242 16.94 -1.23 12.05
CA LEU A 242 18.00 -2.09 11.50
C LEU A 242 19.37 -1.82 12.15
N ASP A 243 19.47 -0.87 13.07
CA ASP A 243 20.73 -0.47 13.70
C ASP A 243 21.07 -1.38 14.89
N PHE A 244 21.86 -2.41 14.63
CA PHE A 244 22.42 -3.30 15.66
C PHE A 244 23.70 -2.74 16.31
N SER A 245 24.26 -1.64 15.78
CA SER A 245 25.60 -1.17 16.18
C SER A 245 25.66 -0.67 17.63
N LYS A 246 24.54 -0.16 18.15
CA LYS A 246 24.44 0.43 19.50
C LYS A 246 23.97 -0.57 20.57
N GLN A 247 23.64 -1.82 20.20
CA GLN A 247 22.95 -2.82 21.03
C GLN A 247 21.81 -2.32 21.96
N PRO A 248 20.90 -1.40 21.51
CA PRO A 248 19.70 -1.11 22.26
C PRO A 248 18.79 -2.35 22.33
N SER A 249 18.07 -2.51 23.44
CA SER A 249 17.04 -3.55 23.54
C SER A 249 15.99 -3.40 22.43
N LEU A 250 15.37 -4.50 22.01
CA LEU A 250 14.33 -4.50 20.97
C LEU A 250 13.20 -3.49 21.27
N VAL A 251 12.81 -3.38 22.54
CA VAL A 251 11.82 -2.39 23.01
C VAL A 251 12.27 -0.95 22.75
N GLN A 252 13.55 -0.63 22.99
CA GLN A 252 14.08 0.71 22.76
C GLN A 252 14.10 1.04 21.27
N ARG A 253 14.50 0.10 20.41
CA ARG A 253 14.44 0.26 18.94
C ARG A 253 13.02 0.55 18.47
N LEU A 254 12.06 -0.29 18.90
CA LEU A 254 10.65 -0.09 18.58
C LEU A 254 10.11 1.26 19.06
N SER A 255 10.44 1.65 20.30
CA SER A 255 9.99 2.93 20.89
C SER A 255 10.55 4.15 20.16
N GLN A 256 11.83 4.11 19.78
CA GLN A 256 12.47 5.19 19.01
C GLN A 256 11.89 5.28 17.60
N ALA A 257 11.69 4.14 16.93
CA ALA A 257 11.03 4.11 15.63
C ALA A 257 9.61 4.71 15.71
N VAL A 258 8.81 4.34 16.70
CA VAL A 258 7.46 4.91 16.93
C VAL A 258 7.51 6.43 17.15
N ALA A 259 8.52 6.93 17.86
CA ALA A 259 8.70 8.37 18.06
C ALA A 259 9.01 9.10 16.74
N HIS A 260 9.87 8.54 15.90
CA HIS A 260 10.16 9.05 14.56
C HIS A 260 8.90 9.03 13.66
N TYR A 261 8.15 7.94 13.67
CA TYR A 261 6.86 7.85 12.96
C TYR A 261 5.86 8.90 13.42
N SER A 262 5.78 9.16 14.72
CA SER A 262 4.89 10.20 15.28
C SER A 262 5.26 11.60 14.78
N LYS A 263 6.57 11.91 14.72
CA LYS A 263 7.08 13.15 14.13
C LYS A 263 6.77 13.24 12.63
N ALA A 264 6.93 12.13 11.90
CA ALA A 264 6.62 12.07 10.47
C ALA A 264 5.12 12.35 10.21
N VAL A 265 4.22 11.78 11.01
CA VAL A 265 2.76 12.06 10.91
C VAL A 265 2.46 13.53 11.20
N ALA A 266 3.09 14.12 12.22
CA ALA A 266 2.92 15.55 12.52
C ALA A 266 3.38 16.43 11.35
N ALA A 267 4.53 16.11 10.75
CA ALA A 267 5.05 16.81 9.59
C ALA A 267 4.15 16.63 8.35
N LEU A 268 3.59 15.44 8.10
CA LEU A 268 2.63 15.21 7.00
C LEU A 268 1.35 16.05 7.16
N LYS A 269 0.86 16.19 8.40
CA LYS A 269 -0.29 17.06 8.69
C LYS A 269 0.05 18.53 8.45
N ALA A 270 1.24 18.98 8.82
CA ALA A 270 1.72 20.34 8.54
C ALA A 270 1.95 20.61 7.03
N ALA A 271 2.38 19.59 6.28
CA ALA A 271 2.53 19.66 4.83
C ALA A 271 1.18 19.61 4.07
N SER A 272 0.12 19.13 4.71
CA SER A 272 -1.20 18.98 4.08
C SER A 272 -1.91 20.32 3.93
N THR A 273 -2.57 20.52 2.79
CA THR A 273 -3.42 21.68 2.54
C THR A 273 -4.84 21.23 2.16
N PRO A 274 -5.86 22.12 2.24
CA PRO A 274 -7.20 21.78 1.76
C PRO A 274 -7.24 21.38 0.28
N LEU A 275 -6.39 22.01 -0.54
CA LEU A 275 -6.24 21.71 -1.97
C LEU A 275 -5.51 20.39 -2.22
N GLN A 276 -4.48 20.11 -1.42
CA GLN A 276 -3.67 18.89 -1.52
C GLN A 276 -3.56 18.23 -0.15
N SER A 277 -4.52 17.35 0.13
CA SER A 277 -4.56 16.56 1.36
C SER A 277 -3.67 15.33 1.25
N LEU A 278 -2.73 15.16 2.18
CA LEU A 278 -1.85 13.98 2.28
C LEU A 278 -2.47 12.92 3.21
N GLN A 279 -3.77 12.66 3.08
CA GLN A 279 -4.52 11.76 3.95
C GLN A 279 -3.99 10.32 3.87
N PHE A 280 -3.76 9.81 2.65
CA PHE A 280 -3.23 8.46 2.47
C PHE A 280 -1.86 8.30 3.14
N GLN A 281 -0.94 9.24 2.92
CA GLN A 281 0.41 9.21 3.47
C GLN A 281 0.37 9.29 5.00
N SER A 282 -0.51 10.15 5.55
CA SER A 282 -0.68 10.31 7.00
C SER A 282 -1.21 9.02 7.64
N GLU A 283 -2.24 8.41 7.06
CA GLU A 283 -2.82 7.16 7.57
C GLU A 283 -1.86 5.99 7.41
N TYR A 284 -1.24 5.82 6.23
CA TYR A 284 -0.25 4.77 5.99
C TYR A 284 0.91 4.82 7.01
N THR A 285 1.43 6.01 7.27
CA THR A 285 2.52 6.25 8.25
C THR A 285 2.05 6.00 9.68
N ARG A 286 0.83 6.42 10.02
CA ARG A 286 0.21 6.19 11.33
C ARG A 286 0.01 4.70 11.63
N LEU A 287 -0.45 3.92 10.65
CA LEU A 287 -0.70 2.48 10.84
C LEU A 287 0.59 1.69 11.03
N ARG A 288 1.70 2.08 10.38
CA ARG A 288 3.00 1.48 10.66
C ARG A 288 3.43 1.75 12.11
N ALA A 289 3.24 2.98 12.59
CA ALA A 289 3.51 3.33 13.98
C ALA A 289 2.68 2.47 14.97
N GLU A 290 1.38 2.33 14.68
CA GLU A 290 0.44 1.52 15.48
C GLU A 290 0.86 0.04 15.49
N PHE A 291 1.25 -0.52 14.36
CA PHE A 291 1.78 -1.88 14.27
C PHE A 291 3.05 -2.07 15.12
N LEU A 292 4.03 -1.16 15.01
CA LEU A 292 5.26 -1.21 15.83
C LEU A 292 4.96 -1.08 17.33
N GLN A 293 3.94 -0.30 17.69
CA GLN A 293 3.48 -0.18 19.07
C GLN A 293 2.82 -1.48 19.57
N CYS A 294 2.03 -2.17 18.74
CA CYS A 294 1.51 -3.51 19.06
C CYS A 294 2.65 -4.52 19.28
N LEU A 295 3.70 -4.48 18.44
CA LEU A 295 4.88 -5.32 18.63
C LEU A 295 5.60 -5.01 19.96
N ALA A 296 5.80 -3.74 20.30
CA ALA A 296 6.43 -3.33 21.56
C ALA A 296 5.60 -3.80 22.77
N GLN A 297 4.27 -3.66 22.70
CA GLN A 297 3.36 -4.12 23.75
C GLN A 297 3.41 -5.65 23.92
N LEU A 298 3.56 -6.40 22.82
CA LEU A 298 3.75 -7.85 22.89
C LEU A 298 5.07 -8.21 23.57
N VAL A 299 6.17 -7.54 23.25
CA VAL A 299 7.46 -7.76 23.92
C VAL A 299 7.37 -7.49 25.43
N HIS A 300 6.72 -6.40 25.84
CA HIS A 300 6.47 -6.12 27.25
C HIS A 300 5.65 -7.21 27.92
N THR A 301 4.64 -7.72 27.21
CA THR A 301 3.79 -8.82 27.70
C THR A 301 4.59 -10.11 27.86
N CYS A 302 5.44 -10.44 26.89
CA CYS A 302 6.36 -11.59 26.94
C CYS A 302 7.27 -11.54 28.17
N HIS A 303 7.87 -10.37 28.47
CA HIS A 303 8.71 -10.19 29.66
C HIS A 303 7.95 -10.32 30.98
N SER A 304 6.62 -10.18 30.99
CA SER A 304 5.80 -10.32 32.20
C SER A 304 5.59 -11.77 32.66
N LEU A 305 6.01 -12.78 31.87
CA LEU A 305 5.86 -14.21 32.23
C LEU A 305 6.47 -14.53 33.60
N CYS A 306 7.59 -13.89 33.95
CA CYS A 306 8.29 -14.09 35.21
C CYS A 306 7.52 -13.60 36.45
N THR A 307 6.36 -12.95 36.27
CA THR A 307 5.52 -12.42 37.36
C THR A 307 4.33 -13.31 37.71
N ALA A 308 4.39 -14.61 37.35
CA ALA A 308 3.31 -15.56 37.63
C ALA A 308 3.02 -15.70 39.14
N PRO A 309 1.73 -15.83 39.54
CA PRO A 309 1.36 -15.98 40.95
C PRO A 309 1.79 -17.36 41.50
N PRO A 310 1.97 -17.50 42.84
CA PRO A 310 2.31 -18.77 43.45
C PRO A 310 1.34 -19.91 43.09
N PRO A 311 1.79 -21.18 42.97
CA PRO A 311 0.98 -22.30 42.43
C PRO A 311 -0.38 -22.53 43.09
N ALA A 312 -0.48 -22.29 44.41
CA ALA A 312 -1.74 -22.43 45.16
C ALA A 312 -2.78 -21.36 44.76
N VAL A 313 -2.34 -20.12 44.57
CA VAL A 313 -3.19 -19.00 44.12
C VAL A 313 -3.56 -19.17 42.65
N ALA A 314 -2.60 -19.55 41.82
CA ALA A 314 -2.81 -19.86 40.40
C ALA A 314 -3.89 -20.92 40.17
N SER A 315 -3.87 -22.01 40.96
CA SER A 315 -4.84 -23.11 40.85
C SER A 315 -6.24 -22.68 41.27
N ALA A 316 -6.37 -21.95 42.38
CA ALA A 316 -7.66 -21.44 42.86
C ALA A 316 -8.30 -20.44 41.87
N ILE A 317 -7.50 -19.56 41.24
CA ILE A 317 -7.99 -18.62 40.23
C ILE A 317 -8.51 -19.36 39.00
N ALA A 318 -7.77 -20.37 38.52
CA ALA A 318 -8.16 -21.14 37.34
C ALA A 318 -9.45 -21.95 37.55
N GLU A 319 -9.63 -22.53 38.74
CA GLU A 319 -10.86 -23.22 39.12
C GLU A 319 -12.05 -22.26 39.21
N THR A 320 -11.85 -21.08 39.81
CA THR A 320 -12.91 -20.06 39.96
C THR A 320 -13.36 -19.50 38.60
N THR A 321 -12.41 -19.24 37.71
CA THR A 321 -12.66 -18.65 36.38
C THR A 321 -13.06 -19.67 35.33
N ARG A 322 -12.94 -20.97 35.64
CA ARG A 322 -13.10 -22.09 34.68
C ARG A 322 -12.18 -21.94 33.45
N ASP A 323 -11.02 -21.32 33.63
CA ASP A 323 -10.03 -21.05 32.59
C ASP A 323 -8.64 -21.49 33.06
N ASN A 324 -8.18 -22.64 32.56
CA ASN A 324 -6.90 -23.23 32.96
C ASN A 324 -5.70 -22.33 32.64
N LEU A 325 -5.80 -21.44 31.65
CA LEU A 325 -4.71 -20.53 31.29
C LEU A 325 -4.55 -19.39 32.32
N GLN A 326 -5.52 -19.15 33.20
CA GLN A 326 -5.36 -18.17 34.27
C GLN A 326 -4.36 -18.61 35.35
N ARG A 327 -3.91 -19.88 35.33
CA ARG A 327 -2.79 -20.35 36.19
C ARG A 327 -1.51 -19.57 35.94
N TYR A 328 -1.32 -19.04 34.74
CA TYR A 328 -0.15 -18.24 34.36
C TYR A 328 -0.29 -16.76 34.77
N GLY A 329 -1.43 -16.37 35.35
CA GLY A 329 -1.66 -15.05 35.91
C GLY A 329 -1.96 -13.98 34.84
N HIS A 330 -1.46 -12.77 35.09
CA HIS A 330 -1.81 -11.58 34.32
C HIS A 330 -1.39 -11.64 32.84
N ILE A 331 -0.34 -12.40 32.51
CA ILE A 331 0.14 -12.55 31.13
C ILE A 331 -0.95 -13.07 30.19
N THR A 332 -1.80 -14.00 30.64
CA THR A 332 -2.88 -14.57 29.83
C THR A 332 -3.85 -13.48 29.33
N ASN A 333 -4.24 -12.57 30.22
CA ASN A 333 -5.15 -11.48 29.86
C ASN A 333 -4.47 -10.43 28.97
N GLN A 334 -3.17 -10.18 29.17
CA GLN A 334 -2.41 -9.27 28.32
C GLN A 334 -2.16 -9.83 26.93
N LEU A 335 -1.88 -11.13 26.78
CA LEU A 335 -1.79 -11.77 25.46
C LEU A 335 -3.12 -11.68 24.71
N ARG A 336 -4.25 -11.98 25.39
CA ARG A 336 -5.58 -11.81 24.81
C ARG A 336 -5.88 -10.37 24.41
N LYS A 337 -5.35 -9.38 25.14
CA LYS A 337 -5.44 -7.97 24.77
C LYS A 337 -4.61 -7.68 23.51
N CYS A 338 -3.39 -8.18 23.43
CA CYS A 338 -2.53 -8.04 22.25
C CYS A 338 -3.22 -8.59 20.98
N VAL A 339 -3.92 -9.73 21.08
CA VAL A 339 -4.72 -10.28 19.95
C VAL A 339 -5.74 -9.26 19.43
N LYS A 340 -6.46 -8.59 20.33
CA LYS A 340 -7.46 -7.56 19.95
C LYS A 340 -6.79 -6.33 19.33
N GLU A 341 -5.64 -5.91 19.86
CA GLU A 341 -4.87 -4.78 19.33
C GLU A 341 -4.37 -5.08 17.91
N PHE A 342 -3.81 -6.26 17.64
CA PHE A 342 -3.39 -6.66 16.30
C PHE A 342 -4.58 -6.78 15.32
N ARG A 343 -5.71 -7.35 15.75
CA ARG A 343 -6.92 -7.41 14.90
C ARG A 343 -7.44 -6.01 14.56
N SER A 344 -7.49 -5.11 15.54
CA SER A 344 -7.85 -3.70 15.33
C SER A 344 -6.91 -3.02 14.32
N CYS A 345 -5.59 -3.21 14.47
CA CYS A 345 -4.61 -2.68 13.53
C CYS A 345 -4.82 -3.25 12.11
N GLY A 346 -5.07 -4.56 11.98
CA GLY A 346 -5.39 -5.21 10.71
C GLY A 346 -6.67 -4.67 10.06
N GLU A 347 -7.72 -4.42 10.84
CA GLU A 347 -8.95 -3.78 10.34
C GLU A 347 -8.71 -2.36 9.83
N LEU A 348 -7.80 -1.61 10.46
CA LEU A 348 -7.44 -0.28 9.99
C LEU A 348 -6.66 -0.31 8.66
N TYR A 349 -5.75 -1.27 8.48
CA TYR A 349 -5.11 -1.50 7.17
C TYR A 349 -6.14 -1.89 6.11
N TRP A 350 -7.14 -2.69 6.45
CA TRP A 350 -8.24 -3.02 5.54
C TRP A 350 -9.07 -1.80 5.15
N LYS A 351 -9.38 -0.92 6.11
CA LYS A 351 -10.05 0.36 5.83
C LYS A 351 -9.20 1.24 4.91
N LEU A 352 -7.88 1.31 5.15
CA LEU A 352 -6.96 2.03 4.27
C LEU A 352 -6.97 1.46 2.86
N TYR A 353 -6.93 0.13 2.72
CA TYR A 353 -7.06 -0.56 1.44
C TYR A 353 -8.33 -0.13 0.71
N GLN A 354 -9.49 -0.21 1.37
CA GLN A 354 -10.78 0.16 0.77
C GLN A 354 -10.89 1.65 0.42
N SER A 355 -10.12 2.52 1.10
CA SER A 355 -10.05 3.96 0.80
C SER A 355 -9.08 4.31 -0.34
N ALA A 356 -8.32 3.34 -0.86
CA ALA A 356 -7.25 3.57 -1.82
C ALA A 356 -7.59 3.06 -3.24
N PHE A 357 -8.77 3.41 -3.76
CA PHE A 357 -9.25 2.98 -5.10
C PHE A 357 -8.23 3.24 -6.22
N ASP A 358 -7.60 4.41 -6.17
CA ASP A 358 -6.64 4.90 -7.16
C ASP A 358 -5.21 4.34 -7.01
N ALA A 359 -4.93 3.59 -5.94
CA ALA A 359 -3.63 2.97 -5.74
C ALA A 359 -3.37 1.93 -6.82
N ASP A 360 -2.14 1.79 -7.29
CA ASP A 360 -1.79 0.74 -8.25
C ASP A 360 -1.81 -0.67 -7.59
N PRO A 361 -1.89 -1.76 -8.37
CA PRO A 361 -1.96 -3.12 -7.82
C PRO A 361 -0.80 -3.50 -6.87
N ALA A 362 0.42 -2.99 -7.11
CA ALA A 362 1.55 -3.29 -6.24
C ALA A 362 1.44 -2.55 -4.89
N SER A 363 0.98 -1.30 -4.91
CA SER A 363 0.67 -0.54 -3.71
C SER A 363 -0.44 -1.19 -2.88
N LEU A 364 -1.48 -1.73 -3.51
CA LEU A 364 -2.54 -2.47 -2.84
C LEU A 364 -2.06 -3.80 -2.24
N ALA A 365 -1.23 -4.55 -2.98
CA ALA A 365 -0.62 -5.79 -2.48
C ALA A 365 0.25 -5.52 -1.24
N ASN A 366 1.01 -4.40 -1.24
CA ASN A 366 1.78 -3.98 -0.07
C ASN A 366 0.90 -3.78 1.18
N ILE A 367 -0.21 -3.04 1.06
CA ILE A 367 -1.16 -2.83 2.17
C ILE A 367 -1.77 -4.15 2.65
N GLN A 368 -2.12 -5.05 1.72
CA GLN A 368 -2.63 -6.38 2.07
C GLN A 368 -1.60 -7.21 2.83
N ILE A 369 -0.32 -7.18 2.44
CA ILE A 369 0.73 -7.91 3.16
C ILE A 369 0.90 -7.34 4.57
N LEU A 370 0.89 -6.02 4.75
CA LEU A 370 0.95 -5.38 6.09
C LEU A 370 -0.25 -5.78 6.97
N GLN A 371 -1.45 -5.87 6.39
CA GLN A 371 -2.62 -6.41 7.08
C GLN A 371 -2.38 -7.88 7.50
N GLN A 372 -1.86 -8.71 6.60
CA GLN A 372 -1.59 -10.12 6.89
C GLN A 372 -0.52 -10.30 7.97
N MET A 373 0.47 -9.40 8.08
CA MET A 373 1.42 -9.39 9.21
C MET A 373 0.69 -9.22 10.56
N CYS A 374 -0.31 -8.34 10.61
CA CYS A 374 -1.12 -8.16 11.82
C CYS A 374 -1.94 -9.42 12.16
N VAL A 375 -2.55 -10.04 11.15
CA VAL A 375 -3.33 -11.28 11.31
C VAL A 375 -2.45 -12.45 11.74
N LEU A 376 -1.26 -12.59 11.15
CA LEU A 376 -0.27 -13.60 11.53
C LEU A 376 0.11 -13.49 13.00
N MET A 377 0.40 -12.28 13.48
CA MET A 377 0.73 -12.07 14.90
C MET A 377 -0.48 -12.30 15.81
N ALA A 378 -1.67 -11.83 15.44
CA ALA A 378 -2.89 -12.10 16.19
C ALA A 378 -3.12 -13.61 16.34
N HIS A 379 -2.99 -14.37 15.26
CA HIS A 379 -3.12 -15.83 15.23
C HIS A 379 -2.04 -16.51 16.09
N SER A 380 -0.78 -16.09 15.95
CA SER A 380 0.34 -16.67 16.71
C SER A 380 0.16 -16.49 18.22
N VAL A 381 -0.30 -15.31 18.65
CA VAL A 381 -0.60 -15.03 20.07
C VAL A 381 -1.86 -15.75 20.54
N GLU A 382 -2.90 -15.80 19.71
CA GLU A 382 -4.17 -16.45 20.04
C GLU A 382 -4.02 -17.95 20.26
N ARG A 383 -3.18 -18.61 19.45
CA ARG A 383 -2.82 -20.02 19.60
C ARG A 383 -2.22 -20.35 20.96
N ILE A 384 -1.47 -19.43 21.57
CA ILE A 384 -0.87 -19.59 22.90
C ILE A 384 -1.87 -19.19 24.01
N ALA A 385 -2.73 -18.20 23.74
CA ALA A 385 -3.59 -17.58 24.75
C ALA A 385 -5.03 -18.14 24.83
N GLN A 386 -5.39 -19.12 24.00
CA GLN A 386 -6.71 -19.77 23.98
C GLN A 386 -6.62 -21.31 24.09
N ALA A 387 -7.44 -21.88 24.98
CA ALA A 387 -7.45 -23.31 25.27
C ALA A 387 -8.18 -24.18 24.22
N ASN A 388 -9.06 -23.57 23.41
CA ASN A 388 -9.88 -24.25 22.39
C ASN A 388 -9.57 -23.72 20.99
N TYR A 389 -8.29 -23.55 20.68
CA TYR A 389 -7.89 -23.11 19.34
C TYR A 389 -8.23 -24.21 18.32
N GLN A 390 -9.14 -23.94 17.39
CA GLN A 390 -9.35 -24.76 16.21
C GLN A 390 -8.46 -24.22 15.10
N ASP A 391 -7.67 -25.09 14.46
CA ASP A 391 -6.86 -24.75 13.28
C ASP A 391 -7.78 -24.39 12.10
N GLU A 392 -8.33 -23.18 12.15
CA GLU A 392 -8.88 -22.52 10.97
C GLU A 392 -7.87 -21.48 10.49
N VAL A 393 -7.60 -21.52 9.20
CA VAL A 393 -6.78 -20.59 8.40
C VAL A 393 -5.30 -20.96 8.29
N SER A 394 -4.98 -21.73 7.24
CA SER A 394 -3.68 -21.63 6.58
C SER A 394 -3.58 -20.24 5.94
N LEU A 395 -2.61 -19.43 6.37
CA LEU A 395 -2.31 -18.15 5.72
C LEU A 395 -1.70 -18.43 4.34
N GLU A 396 -2.54 -18.57 3.31
CA GLU A 396 -2.08 -18.69 1.94
C GLU A 396 -1.65 -17.32 1.42
N PHE A 397 -0.33 -17.12 1.33
CA PHE A 397 0.28 -16.03 0.57
C PHE A 397 0.22 -16.32 -0.93
N SER A 398 -0.98 -16.52 -1.49
CA SER A 398 -1.18 -16.81 -2.92
C SER A 398 -1.05 -15.54 -3.76
N TYR A 399 0.17 -15.02 -3.87
CA TYR A 399 0.49 -13.94 -4.80
C TYR A 399 1.13 -14.55 -6.04
N GLN A 400 0.36 -14.60 -7.13
CA GLN A 400 0.74 -15.32 -8.35
C GLN A 400 2.09 -14.87 -8.95
N GLN A 401 2.53 -13.63 -8.71
CA GLN A 401 3.86 -13.11 -9.07
C GLN A 401 4.19 -11.85 -8.24
N PRO A 402 4.91 -11.96 -7.11
CA PRO A 402 5.25 -10.79 -6.30
C PRO A 402 6.35 -9.95 -6.96
N ASN A 403 6.24 -8.62 -6.86
CA ASN A 403 7.30 -7.67 -7.23
C ASN A 403 8.39 -7.68 -6.15
N LEU A 404 9.59 -7.20 -6.48
CA LEU A 404 10.74 -7.12 -5.56
C LEU A 404 10.38 -6.48 -4.19
N GLU A 405 9.64 -5.37 -4.21
CA GLU A 405 9.24 -4.62 -3.01
C GLU A 405 8.37 -5.47 -2.06
N THR A 406 7.48 -6.28 -2.64
CA THR A 406 6.57 -7.15 -1.91
C THR A 406 7.18 -8.50 -1.55
N GLN A 407 8.18 -8.96 -2.31
CA GLN A 407 8.88 -10.23 -2.07
C GLN A 407 9.56 -10.25 -0.70
N HIS A 408 10.20 -9.13 -0.32
CA HIS A 408 10.82 -9.01 0.98
C HIS A 408 9.81 -9.16 2.13
N LEU A 409 8.69 -8.43 2.06
CA LEU A 409 7.62 -8.51 3.06
C LEU A 409 7.03 -9.92 3.16
N ILE A 410 6.77 -10.58 2.02
CA ILE A 410 6.24 -11.95 1.98
C ILE A 410 7.23 -12.94 2.62
N ARG A 411 8.52 -12.81 2.31
CA ARG A 411 9.57 -13.65 2.90
C ARG A 411 9.60 -13.52 4.42
N CYS A 412 9.54 -12.29 4.96
CA CYS A 412 9.48 -12.08 6.40
C CYS A 412 8.23 -12.71 7.03
N CYS A 413 7.07 -12.64 6.37
CA CYS A 413 5.85 -13.32 6.84
C CYS A 413 6.00 -14.84 6.84
N GLN A 414 6.59 -15.41 5.78
CA GLN A 414 6.84 -16.86 5.68
C GLN A 414 7.84 -17.33 6.74
N GLU A 415 8.90 -16.57 6.97
CA GLU A 415 9.89 -16.85 8.01
C GLU A 415 9.25 -16.82 9.39
N ALA A 416 8.50 -15.75 9.73
CA ALA A 416 7.78 -15.65 11.00
C ALA A 416 6.74 -16.78 11.19
N ASN A 417 6.05 -17.20 10.13
CA ASN A 417 5.11 -18.33 10.19
C ASN A 417 5.84 -19.67 10.44
N SER A 418 7.02 -19.85 9.85
CA SER A 418 7.83 -21.06 10.01
C SER A 418 8.26 -21.27 11.48
N VAL A 419 8.51 -20.20 12.23
CA VAL A 419 8.86 -20.26 13.66
C VAL A 419 7.73 -20.90 14.48
N VAL A 420 6.47 -20.52 14.22
CA VAL A 420 5.30 -21.08 14.93
C VAL A 420 5.01 -22.53 14.54
N GLN A 421 5.24 -22.89 13.28
CA GLN A 421 5.05 -24.28 12.83
C GLN A 421 6.00 -25.26 13.54
N GLN A 422 7.21 -24.84 13.91
CA GLN A 422 8.18 -25.68 14.62
C GLN A 422 7.72 -26.05 16.03
N LEU A 423 7.01 -25.16 16.72
CA LEU A 423 6.40 -25.44 18.04
C LEU A 423 5.24 -26.43 17.96
N THR A 424 4.51 -26.44 16.85
CA THR A 424 3.27 -27.23 16.69
C THR A 424 3.53 -28.73 16.67
N ARG A 425 4.77 -29.17 16.37
CA ARG A 425 5.11 -30.59 16.27
C ARG A 425 5.40 -31.26 17.61
N ASN A 426 5.62 -30.50 18.69
CA ASN A 426 6.32 -31.01 19.88
C ASN A 426 5.61 -30.86 21.24
N GLU A 427 4.46 -30.20 21.42
CA GLU A 427 3.89 -30.00 22.78
C GLU A 427 2.36 -30.14 22.93
N ASP A 428 1.95 -30.48 24.16
CA ASP A 428 0.58 -30.50 24.66
C ASP A 428 -0.07 -29.09 24.58
N PRO A 429 -1.29 -28.95 24.02
CA PRO A 429 -1.91 -27.66 23.68
C PRO A 429 -2.43 -26.83 24.88
N LYS A 430 -1.88 -27.00 26.09
CA LYS A 430 -2.51 -26.54 27.34
C LYS A 430 -1.64 -25.68 28.26
N THR A 431 -0.43 -25.27 27.84
CA THR A 431 0.49 -24.52 28.72
C THR A 431 1.13 -23.30 28.04
N ILE A 432 1.36 -22.24 28.83
CA ILE A 432 2.21 -21.10 28.41
C ILE A 432 3.61 -21.36 28.96
N THR A 433 4.58 -21.57 28.05
CA THR A 433 5.96 -21.93 28.39
C THR A 433 6.92 -20.84 27.94
N HIS A 434 8.17 -20.87 28.43
CA HIS A 434 9.22 -19.98 27.92
C HIS A 434 9.48 -20.17 26.42
N GLN A 435 9.33 -21.40 25.91
CA GLN A 435 9.50 -21.68 24.47
C GLN A 435 8.44 -20.97 23.62
N HIS A 436 7.19 -20.93 24.09
CA HIS A 436 6.12 -20.15 23.43
C HIS A 436 6.45 -18.66 23.39
N ILE A 437 6.98 -18.12 24.48
CA ILE A 437 7.38 -16.72 24.56
C ILE A 437 8.58 -16.41 23.67
N ASP A 438 9.61 -17.27 23.65
CA ASP A 438 10.79 -17.10 22.81
C ASP A 438 10.43 -17.12 21.33
N CYS A 439 9.48 -17.95 20.92
CA CYS A 439 8.94 -17.93 19.56
C CYS A 439 8.24 -16.60 19.24
N LEU A 440 7.35 -16.11 20.10
CA LEU A 440 6.70 -14.83 19.89
C LEU A 440 7.72 -13.69 19.79
N MET A 441 8.75 -13.70 20.65
CA MET A 441 9.85 -12.75 20.60
C MET A 441 10.59 -12.82 19.27
N ARG A 442 10.91 -14.03 18.78
CA ARG A 442 11.58 -14.22 17.49
C ARG A 442 10.74 -13.75 16.31
N GLN A 443 9.42 -13.99 16.34
CA GLN A 443 8.52 -13.45 15.33
C GLN A 443 8.48 -11.91 15.34
N VAL A 444 8.45 -11.30 16.53
CA VAL A 444 8.51 -9.85 16.65
C VAL A 444 9.80 -9.28 16.06
N GLU A 445 10.95 -9.91 16.32
CA GLU A 445 12.24 -9.52 15.72
C GLU A 445 12.16 -9.54 14.19
N ILE A 446 11.73 -10.66 13.60
CA ILE A 446 11.63 -10.83 12.14
C ILE A 446 10.73 -9.75 11.51
N LEU A 447 9.58 -9.47 12.12
CA LEU A 447 8.62 -8.52 11.57
C LEU A 447 8.99 -7.05 11.84
N ALA A 448 9.74 -6.78 12.91
CA ALA A 448 10.29 -5.44 13.20
C ALA A 448 11.46 -5.11 12.27
N GLU A 449 12.29 -6.10 11.92
CA GLU A 449 13.42 -5.97 10.99
C GLU A 449 12.99 -5.97 9.52
N CYS A 450 11.72 -6.26 9.26
CA CYS A 450 11.14 -6.15 7.93
C CYS A 450 11.06 -4.67 7.51
N SER A 451 12.01 -4.25 6.68
CA SER A 451 12.11 -2.87 6.17
C SER A 451 10.89 -2.52 5.32
N LEU A 452 10.25 -1.40 5.65
CA LEU A 452 9.06 -0.93 4.94
C LEU A 452 9.44 -0.34 3.57
N CYS A 453 9.19 -1.09 2.51
CA CYS A 453 9.28 -0.58 1.14
C CYS A 453 8.12 0.37 0.85
N LEU A 454 8.41 1.66 0.65
CA LEU A 454 7.35 2.66 0.41
C LEU A 454 6.71 2.47 -0.98
N PRO A 455 5.38 2.28 -1.07
CA PRO A 455 4.70 2.00 -2.32
C PRO A 455 4.69 3.21 -3.25
N ARG A 456 4.55 2.99 -4.56
CA ARG A 456 4.52 4.08 -5.55
C ARG A 456 3.42 5.09 -5.25
N TYR A 457 2.23 4.61 -4.87
CA TYR A 457 1.09 5.46 -4.55
C TYR A 457 1.36 6.44 -3.40
N PHE A 458 2.33 6.14 -2.53
CA PHE A 458 2.78 7.06 -1.48
C PHE A 458 3.34 8.38 -2.06
N PHE A 459 4.06 8.29 -3.18
CA PHE A 459 4.74 9.45 -3.80
C PHE A 459 4.01 10.00 -5.02
N GLN A 460 3.31 9.14 -5.77
CA GLN A 460 2.76 9.49 -7.06
C GLN A 460 1.44 8.79 -7.31
N VAL A 461 0.41 9.61 -7.51
CA VAL A 461 -0.94 9.20 -7.91
C VAL A 461 -1.01 9.20 -9.44
N LEU A 462 -1.24 8.02 -10.05
CA LEU A 462 -1.27 7.85 -11.51
C LEU A 462 -2.69 7.83 -12.10
N GLN A 463 -3.64 7.34 -11.31
CA GLN A 463 -5.07 7.43 -11.56
C GLN A 463 -5.66 8.36 -10.51
N SER A 464 -6.61 9.20 -10.90
CA SER A 464 -7.36 10.02 -9.94
C SER A 464 -8.82 9.88 -10.26
N THR A 465 -9.55 9.26 -9.34
CA THR A 465 -10.99 9.06 -9.37
C THR A 465 -11.48 9.70 -8.09
N SER A 466 -11.80 10.99 -8.17
CA SER A 466 -12.32 11.67 -7.00
C SER A 466 -13.78 11.26 -6.80
N VAL A 467 -14.14 11.12 -5.54
CA VAL A 467 -15.53 11.21 -5.07
C VAL A 467 -15.42 12.09 -3.82
N LYS A 468 -15.36 13.43 -3.98
CA LYS A 468 -15.05 14.36 -2.87
C LYS A 468 -16.05 15.49 -2.73
N GLU A 469 -16.40 15.74 -1.48
CA GLU A 469 -17.24 16.82 -0.93
C GLU A 469 -16.55 18.18 -1.07
N LEU A 470 -17.30 19.25 -1.35
CA LEU A 470 -16.81 20.61 -1.20
C LEU A 470 -17.90 21.52 -0.61
N GLN A 471 -17.58 22.07 0.56
CA GLN A 471 -18.17 23.27 1.13
C GLN A 471 -18.19 24.37 0.07
N ILE A 472 -19.36 24.98 -0.13
CA ILE A 472 -19.62 26.04 -1.10
C ILE A 472 -18.66 27.22 -0.84
N PHE A 473 -17.67 27.42 -1.71
CA PHE A 473 -17.00 28.71 -1.90
C PHE A 473 -17.03 29.05 -3.40
N PHE A 474 -17.78 30.10 -3.73
CA PHE A 474 -17.79 30.69 -5.07
C PHE A 474 -16.47 31.45 -5.29
N PHE A 475 -15.55 30.91 -6.09
CA PHE A 475 -14.56 31.72 -6.81
C PHE A 475 -14.25 31.09 -8.18
N ASN A 476 -14.38 31.90 -9.23
CA ASN A 476 -14.12 31.55 -10.63
C ASN A 476 -12.63 31.30 -10.87
N PHE A 477 -12.23 30.07 -11.21
CA PHE A 477 -11.03 29.79 -12.03
C PHE A 477 -11.22 28.50 -12.82
N SER A 478 -10.81 28.54 -14.09
CA SER A 478 -10.83 27.42 -15.05
C SER A 478 -9.91 26.28 -14.59
N ASP A 479 -10.34 25.04 -14.87
CA ASP A 479 -9.55 23.78 -14.91
C ASP A 479 -9.59 22.80 -13.73
N TYR A 480 -10.56 22.91 -12.80
CA TYR A 480 -10.88 21.82 -11.85
C TYR A 480 -12.40 21.72 -11.68
N ILE A 481 -12.99 20.57 -12.01
CA ILE A 481 -14.43 20.32 -11.86
C ILE A 481 -14.60 19.22 -10.80
N TYR A 482 -15.51 19.47 -9.86
CA TYR A 482 -15.67 18.81 -8.55
C TYR A 482 -16.92 17.92 -8.50
N LEU A 483 -16.95 16.91 -7.62
CA LEU A 483 -18.17 16.16 -7.32
C LEU A 483 -19.15 16.99 -6.51
N GLN A 484 -20.42 16.95 -6.92
CA GLN A 484 -21.52 17.53 -6.16
C GLN A 484 -22.43 16.40 -5.72
N LEU A 485 -22.26 15.92 -4.48
CA LEU A 485 -23.29 15.10 -3.84
C LEU A 485 -24.40 16.07 -3.42
N ALA A 486 -25.52 16.06 -4.14
CA ALA A 486 -26.67 16.86 -3.80
C ALA A 486 -27.64 15.99 -3.00
N ILE A 487 -27.89 16.38 -1.75
CA ILE A 487 -28.94 15.77 -0.94
C ILE A 487 -30.15 16.69 -0.99
N SER A 488 -31.31 16.14 -1.30
CA SER A 488 -32.59 16.82 -1.21
C SER A 488 -33.53 16.07 -0.26
N PRO A 489 -34.25 16.76 0.62
CA PRO A 489 -34.34 18.23 0.78
C PRO A 489 -33.11 18.87 1.44
N GLN A 490 -32.86 20.15 1.12
CA GLN A 490 -31.85 20.99 1.77
C GLN A 490 -32.50 21.91 2.82
N PRO A 491 -31.82 22.23 3.93
CA PRO A 491 -32.32 23.20 4.88
C PRO A 491 -32.41 24.59 4.23
N ARG A 492 -33.39 25.40 4.67
CA ARG A 492 -33.62 26.75 4.10
C ARG A 492 -32.44 27.69 4.35
N VAL A 493 -31.75 27.50 5.47
CA VAL A 493 -30.51 28.20 5.83
C VAL A 493 -29.44 27.16 6.19
N VAL A 494 -28.20 27.40 5.79
CA VAL A 494 -27.06 26.53 6.11
C VAL A 494 -26.91 26.43 7.63
N GLY A 495 -26.97 25.20 8.16
CA GLY A 495 -26.88 24.92 9.60
C GLY A 495 -28.23 24.73 10.31
N GLU A 496 -29.36 25.00 9.66
CA GLU A 496 -30.68 24.70 10.23
C GLU A 496 -31.07 23.22 10.10
N SER A 497 -31.86 22.73 11.05
CA SER A 497 -32.40 21.37 11.01
C SER A 497 -33.64 21.26 10.12
N ILE A 498 -33.73 20.19 9.34
CA ILE A 498 -34.94 19.85 8.58
C ILE A 498 -36.00 19.34 9.56
N SER A 499 -37.15 19.99 9.63
CA SER A 499 -38.22 19.61 10.56
C SER A 499 -39.17 18.57 9.95
N VAL A 500 -39.45 17.50 10.69
CA VAL A 500 -40.30 16.38 10.28
C VAL A 500 -41.40 16.18 11.34
N GLN A 501 -42.63 15.92 10.90
CA GLN A 501 -43.75 15.67 11.82
C GLN A 501 -43.62 14.29 12.46
N SER A 502 -44.06 14.15 13.72
CA SER A 502 -44.10 12.83 14.39
C SER A 502 -44.89 11.82 13.56
N GLY A 503 -44.39 10.59 13.45
CA GLY A 503 -45.04 9.52 12.68
C GLY A 503 -44.92 9.67 11.15
N SER A 504 -44.29 10.74 10.64
CA SER A 504 -44.05 10.91 9.20
C SER A 504 -42.68 10.36 8.75
N HIS A 505 -42.55 10.13 7.46
CA HIS A 505 -41.28 9.74 6.82
C HIS A 505 -40.61 10.93 6.13
N LEU A 506 -39.28 10.94 6.13
CA LEU A 506 -38.48 11.85 5.31
C LEU A 506 -37.99 11.13 4.05
N ALA A 507 -38.38 11.62 2.89
CA ALA A 507 -37.80 11.21 1.62
C ALA A 507 -36.46 11.93 1.42
N VAL A 508 -35.38 11.17 1.28
CA VAL A 508 -34.03 11.67 1.01
C VAL A 508 -33.63 11.19 -0.38
N LYS A 509 -33.46 12.13 -1.31
CA LYS A 509 -32.92 11.86 -2.64
C LYS A 509 -31.47 12.31 -2.68
N VAL A 510 -30.59 11.38 -3.05
CA VAL A 510 -29.16 11.58 -3.18
C VAL A 510 -28.78 11.51 -4.64
N GLU A 511 -28.22 12.59 -5.17
CA GLU A 511 -27.75 12.68 -6.54
C GLU A 511 -26.24 12.90 -6.55
N GLY A 512 -25.56 12.32 -7.52
CA GLY A 512 -24.11 12.50 -7.67
C GLY A 512 -23.63 12.25 -9.09
N VAL A 513 -22.44 12.77 -9.39
CA VAL A 513 -21.72 12.60 -10.66
C VAL A 513 -20.35 12.02 -10.35
N ILE A 514 -19.86 11.04 -11.10
CA ILE A 514 -18.51 10.49 -10.99
C ILE A 514 -17.59 11.31 -11.89
N GLN A 515 -16.40 11.64 -11.40
CA GLN A 515 -15.42 12.37 -12.20
C GLN A 515 -14.10 11.63 -12.23
N HIS A 516 -13.49 11.71 -13.40
CA HIS A 516 -12.24 11.06 -13.69
C HIS A 516 -11.17 12.10 -14.00
N GLY A 517 -9.95 11.85 -13.53
CA GLY A 517 -8.77 12.62 -13.93
C GLY A 517 -8.34 12.29 -15.37
N LYS A 518 -7.09 12.61 -15.69
CA LYS A 518 -6.55 12.51 -17.06
C LYS A 518 -6.56 11.09 -17.67
N ARG A 519 -6.65 10.04 -16.85
CA ARG A 519 -6.61 8.64 -17.27
C ARG A 519 -7.65 7.82 -16.50
N PRO A 520 -8.96 7.96 -16.83
CA PRO A 520 -9.98 7.06 -16.30
C PRO A 520 -9.60 5.60 -16.58
N GLY A 521 -9.88 4.70 -15.64
CA GLY A 521 -9.78 3.27 -15.93
C GLY A 521 -8.37 2.70 -16.05
N LEU A 522 -7.32 3.44 -15.65
CA LEU A 522 -5.94 2.97 -15.79
C LEU A 522 -5.68 1.65 -15.05
N PHE A 523 -6.23 1.52 -13.85
CA PHE A 523 -6.13 0.32 -13.01
C PHE A 523 -7.49 -0.30 -12.69
N ARG A 524 -8.53 0.52 -12.56
CA ARG A 524 -9.87 0.14 -12.11
C ARG A 524 -10.92 1.08 -12.73
N HIS A 525 -12.07 0.51 -13.09
CA HIS A 525 -13.27 1.25 -13.52
C HIS A 525 -14.37 1.16 -12.46
N VAL A 526 -15.23 2.18 -12.44
CA VAL A 526 -16.43 2.21 -11.60
C VAL A 526 -17.56 1.48 -12.31
N SER A 527 -18.07 0.40 -11.71
CA SER A 527 -19.25 -0.34 -12.19
C SER A 527 -20.54 0.10 -11.49
N GLY A 528 -20.45 0.62 -10.27
CA GLY A 528 -21.58 1.01 -9.45
C GLY A 528 -21.21 1.93 -8.30
N VAL A 529 -22.23 2.51 -7.67
CA VAL A 529 -22.09 3.33 -6.46
C VAL A 529 -23.03 2.77 -5.38
N VAL A 530 -22.47 2.49 -4.21
CA VAL A 530 -23.24 2.16 -3.01
C VAL A 530 -23.46 3.44 -2.22
N VAL A 531 -24.73 3.84 -2.06
CA VAL A 531 -25.12 4.96 -1.21
C VAL A 531 -25.67 4.39 0.09
N THR A 532 -25.11 4.82 1.21
CA THR A 532 -25.54 4.44 2.56
C THR A 532 -26.04 5.66 3.30
N VAL A 533 -27.24 5.59 3.86
CA VAL A 533 -27.85 6.64 4.67
C VAL A 533 -28.07 6.08 6.08
N SER A 534 -27.44 6.71 7.07
CA SER A 534 -27.61 6.34 8.47
C SER A 534 -28.21 7.49 9.28
N SER A 535 -29.10 7.15 10.21
CA SER A 535 -29.75 8.08 11.14
C SER A 535 -29.31 7.76 12.56
N GLN A 536 -28.92 8.78 13.33
CA GLN A 536 -28.53 8.64 14.74
C GLN A 536 -29.21 9.72 15.59
N LEU A 537 -29.93 9.32 16.64
CA LEU A 537 -30.53 10.26 17.59
C LEU A 537 -29.44 10.90 18.47
N GLN A 538 -29.29 12.23 18.39
CA GLN A 538 -28.29 12.99 19.15
C GLN A 538 -28.84 13.51 20.49
N ALA A 539 -30.08 13.99 20.52
CA ALA A 539 -30.69 14.54 21.72
C ALA A 539 -32.21 14.34 21.71
N ARG A 540 -32.79 13.97 22.86
CA ARG A 540 -34.23 13.99 23.09
C ARG A 540 -34.69 15.38 23.48
N SER A 541 -35.85 15.82 22.99
CA SER A 541 -36.45 17.12 23.33
C SER A 541 -37.13 17.10 24.70
N SER A 542 -36.39 16.79 25.76
CA SER A 542 -36.91 16.81 27.14
C SER A 542 -36.25 17.92 27.95
N HIS A 543 -37.05 18.93 28.32
CA HIS A 543 -36.82 19.77 29.49
C HIS A 543 -36.93 18.88 30.75
N ASN A 544 -35.89 18.10 31.06
CA ASN A 544 -35.62 17.66 32.43
C ASN A 544 -34.20 17.09 32.53
N ASN A 545 -33.46 17.68 33.44
CA ASN A 545 -32.07 17.45 33.74
C ASN A 545 -31.91 16.06 34.37
N HIS A 546 -31.38 15.08 33.64
CA HIS A 546 -30.65 13.96 34.23
C HIS A 546 -29.80 13.23 33.17
N ASP A 547 -28.48 13.32 33.33
CA ASP A 547 -27.46 12.54 32.62
C ASP A 547 -27.77 11.04 32.75
N SER A 548 -28.43 10.50 31.72
CA SER A 548 -28.56 9.07 31.51
C SER A 548 -28.00 8.78 30.12
N LYS A 549 -26.91 7.99 30.08
CA LYS A 549 -26.27 7.51 28.86
C LYS A 549 -27.33 6.97 27.90
N ILE A 550 -27.48 7.65 26.77
CA ILE A 550 -28.47 7.35 25.73
C ILE A 550 -28.13 5.98 25.13
N GLY A 551 -28.95 4.96 25.40
CA GLY A 551 -28.96 3.69 24.68
C GLY A 551 -29.40 3.92 23.24
N GLY A 552 -28.55 3.56 22.28
CA GLY A 552 -28.68 3.88 20.86
C GLY A 552 -29.67 3.00 20.08
N ASP A 553 -30.96 3.08 20.39
CA ASP A 553 -32.00 2.23 19.76
C ASP A 553 -32.99 3.01 18.86
N GLY A 554 -32.61 4.19 18.38
CA GLY A 554 -33.44 5.03 17.50
C GLY A 554 -32.92 5.21 16.07
N GLY A 555 -31.82 4.55 15.71
CA GLY A 555 -31.15 4.75 14.42
C GLY A 555 -31.60 3.78 13.32
N SER A 556 -31.62 4.23 12.08
CA SER A 556 -31.88 3.39 10.89
C SER A 556 -30.71 3.51 9.93
N VAL A 557 -30.30 2.41 9.30
CA VAL A 557 -29.29 2.39 8.23
C VAL A 557 -29.93 1.78 6.99
N LEU A 558 -29.92 2.51 5.89
CA LEU A 558 -30.41 2.07 4.59
C LEU A 558 -29.27 2.14 3.56
N THR A 559 -29.19 1.15 2.69
CA THR A 559 -28.16 1.08 1.65
C THR A 559 -28.80 0.75 0.31
N GLN A 560 -28.37 1.46 -0.75
CA GLN A 560 -28.80 1.21 -2.13
C GLN A 560 -27.58 1.20 -3.05
N THR A 561 -27.48 0.19 -3.91
CA THR A 561 -26.47 0.13 -4.97
C THR A 561 -27.10 0.57 -6.29
N VAL A 562 -26.48 1.53 -6.96
CA VAL A 562 -26.95 2.12 -8.22
C VAL A 562 -25.86 2.07 -9.28
N ALA A 563 -26.22 1.68 -10.50
CA ALA A 563 -25.32 1.76 -11.64
C ALA A 563 -25.37 3.18 -12.23
N PRO A 564 -24.24 3.89 -12.34
CA PRO A 564 -24.21 5.23 -12.91
C PRO A 564 -24.52 5.21 -14.41
N HIS A 565 -25.33 6.15 -14.88
CA HIS A 565 -25.59 6.38 -16.30
C HIS A 565 -24.87 7.65 -16.75
N ARG A 566 -23.88 7.52 -17.65
CA ARG A 566 -23.02 8.64 -18.10
C ARG A 566 -22.42 9.39 -16.92
N ASP A 567 -21.83 8.62 -16.00
CA ASP A 567 -21.25 9.09 -14.75
C ASP A 567 -22.24 9.72 -13.74
N PHE A 568 -23.54 9.85 -14.06
CA PHE A 568 -24.55 10.36 -13.13
C PHE A 568 -25.30 9.23 -12.42
N PHE A 569 -25.60 9.39 -11.13
CA PHE A 569 -26.42 8.44 -10.36
C PHE A 569 -27.43 9.14 -9.46
N THR A 570 -28.51 8.42 -9.12
CA THR A 570 -29.54 8.88 -8.18
C THR A 570 -29.99 7.72 -7.31
N ALA A 571 -30.08 7.95 -6.00
CA ALA A 571 -30.61 7.03 -5.01
C ALA A 571 -31.71 7.72 -4.19
N GLN A 572 -32.71 6.95 -3.74
CA GLN A 572 -33.85 7.48 -2.99
C GLN A 572 -34.10 6.61 -1.75
N PHE A 573 -34.21 7.26 -0.61
CA PHE A 573 -34.39 6.63 0.69
C PHE A 573 -35.61 7.21 1.38
N LEU A 574 -36.29 6.39 2.17
CA LEU A 574 -37.40 6.80 3.01
C LEU A 574 -37.06 6.49 4.47
N LEU A 575 -36.83 7.53 5.27
CA LEU A 575 -36.39 7.40 6.66
C LEU A 575 -37.56 7.62 7.62
N ALA A 576 -37.68 6.75 8.61
CA ALA A 576 -38.62 6.90 9.71
C ALA A 576 -37.93 7.45 10.96
N PHE A 577 -38.62 8.33 11.69
CA PHE A 577 -38.15 8.90 12.96
C PHE A 577 -39.16 8.61 14.07
N PRO A 578 -39.11 7.41 14.67
CA PRO A 578 -40.17 6.94 15.58
C PRO A 578 -40.20 7.69 16.92
N THR A 579 -39.09 8.33 17.31
CA THR A 579 -39.01 9.14 18.54
C THR A 579 -38.79 10.60 18.22
N GLY A 580 -39.41 11.50 18.99
CA GLY A 580 -39.14 12.94 18.87
C GLY A 580 -37.74 13.29 19.38
N GLY A 581 -37.11 14.26 18.75
CA GLY A 581 -35.74 14.65 19.04
C GLY A 581 -34.95 15.08 17.81
N GLN A 582 -33.67 15.37 18.04
CA GLN A 582 -32.74 15.77 17.00
C GLN A 582 -31.91 14.57 16.54
N TYR A 583 -31.95 14.30 15.24
CA TYR A 583 -31.22 13.25 14.56
C TYR A 583 -30.11 13.84 13.69
N LEU A 584 -29.00 13.12 13.60
CA LEU A 584 -27.96 13.32 12.61
C LEU A 584 -28.12 12.27 11.52
N LEU A 585 -28.40 12.72 10.31
CA LEU A 585 -28.31 11.91 9.11
C LEU A 585 -26.89 11.98 8.55
N ILE A 586 -26.33 10.83 8.21
CA ILE A 586 -25.02 10.70 7.59
C ILE A 586 -25.22 9.93 6.29
N VAL A 587 -24.88 10.58 5.19
CA VAL A 587 -24.92 10.00 3.84
C VAL A 587 -23.49 9.76 3.38
N GLU A 588 -23.21 8.50 3.03
CA GLU A 588 -21.91 8.05 2.55
C GLU A 588 -22.08 7.44 1.16
N ALA A 589 -21.18 7.77 0.25
CA ALA A 589 -21.06 7.08 -1.03
C ALA A 589 -19.81 6.19 -1.04
N SER A 590 -19.90 5.04 -1.69
CA SER A 590 -18.80 4.12 -1.90
C SER A 590 -18.84 3.61 -3.34
N VAL A 591 -17.68 3.39 -3.93
CA VAL A 591 -17.54 2.98 -5.33
C VAL A 591 -17.50 1.45 -5.42
N VAL A 592 -18.12 0.87 -6.44
CA VAL A 592 -18.02 -0.55 -6.77
C VAL A 592 -17.20 -0.70 -8.03
N ASP A 593 -16.22 -1.61 -8.03
CA ASP A 593 -15.42 -1.90 -9.22
C ASP A 593 -16.02 -3.02 -10.10
N GLU A 594 -15.41 -3.30 -11.24
CA GLU A 594 -15.82 -4.38 -12.16
C GLU A 594 -15.78 -5.79 -11.53
N LYS A 595 -15.00 -5.97 -10.45
CA LYS A 595 -14.90 -7.21 -9.69
C LYS A 595 -15.87 -7.26 -8.51
N SER A 596 -16.82 -6.32 -8.43
CA SER A 596 -17.79 -6.18 -7.35
C SER A 596 -17.18 -5.89 -5.96
N ASN A 597 -15.95 -5.39 -5.90
CA ASN A 597 -15.38 -4.91 -4.63
C ASN A 597 -15.93 -3.53 -4.28
N VAL A 598 -16.22 -3.31 -3.00
CA VAL A 598 -16.69 -2.03 -2.47
C VAL A 598 -15.53 -1.22 -1.91
N TRP A 599 -15.39 0.01 -2.40
CA TRP A 599 -14.35 0.96 -2.08
C TRP A 599 -14.92 2.18 -1.35
N ARG A 600 -14.43 2.43 -0.14
CA ARG A 600 -14.89 3.50 0.76
C ARG A 600 -14.18 4.81 0.45
N THR A 601 -14.30 5.27 -0.79
CA THR A 601 -13.62 6.47 -1.31
C THR A 601 -14.52 7.69 -1.47
N GLY A 602 -15.83 7.54 -1.24
CA GLY A 602 -16.79 8.61 -1.43
C GLY A 602 -16.95 9.58 -0.27
N PRO A 603 -17.63 10.72 -0.53
CA PRO A 603 -17.86 11.76 0.46
C PRO A 603 -18.77 11.25 1.56
N ARG A 604 -18.61 11.88 2.71
CA ARG A 604 -19.44 11.65 3.90
C ARG A 604 -20.05 12.98 4.31
N THR A 605 -21.25 13.23 3.82
CA THR A 605 -22.03 14.43 4.15
C THR A 605 -22.96 14.16 5.31
N SER A 606 -23.20 15.16 6.15
CA SER A 606 -24.14 15.05 7.26
C SER A 606 -25.21 16.14 7.24
N LEU A 607 -26.41 15.80 7.72
CA LEU A 607 -27.58 16.68 7.78
C LEU A 607 -28.28 16.51 9.14
N THR A 608 -28.75 17.61 9.70
CA THR A 608 -29.50 17.58 10.96
C THR A 608 -31.00 17.55 10.68
N VAL A 609 -31.72 16.63 11.33
CA VAL A 609 -33.17 16.49 11.23
C VAL A 609 -33.80 16.60 12.61
N LYS A 610 -34.88 17.36 12.75
CA LYS A 610 -35.63 17.50 13.99
C LYS A 610 -37.01 16.87 13.83
N SER A 611 -37.28 15.81 14.59
CA SER A 611 -38.60 15.19 14.69
C SER A 611 -39.35 15.80 15.86
N HIS A 612 -40.56 16.30 15.64
CA HIS A 612 -41.41 16.83 16.69
C HIS A 612 -42.10 15.69 17.45
N GLU A 613 -42.20 15.79 18.78
CA GLU A 613 -43.09 14.92 19.55
C GLU A 613 -44.56 15.28 19.28
N GLU A 614 -45.43 14.28 19.20
CA GLU A 614 -46.88 14.50 19.25
C GLU A 614 -47.23 15.20 20.57
N GLY A 615 -47.51 16.49 20.49
CA GLY A 615 -48.12 17.21 21.60
C GLY A 615 -49.49 16.62 21.86
N GLY A 616 -49.63 15.85 22.93
CA GLY A 616 -50.92 15.45 23.48
C GLY A 616 -51.71 16.70 23.88
N LYS A 617 -52.40 17.32 22.92
CA LYS A 617 -53.54 18.18 23.22
C LYS A 617 -54.71 17.24 23.47
N THR A 618 -54.84 16.80 24.72
CA THR A 618 -56.14 16.51 25.29
C THR A 618 -57.00 17.77 25.13
N CYS A 619 -57.89 17.78 24.14
CA CYS A 619 -59.04 18.67 24.15
C CYS A 619 -59.88 18.31 25.38
N LEU A 620 -59.69 19.05 26.46
CA LEU A 620 -60.65 19.08 27.56
C LEU A 620 -61.86 19.88 27.08
N TYR A 621 -63.00 19.19 27.01
CA TYR A 621 -64.33 19.80 27.01
C TYR A 621 -64.61 20.47 28.35
#